data_AF-A0AA37WH22-F1
#
_entry.id   AF-A0AA37WH22-F1
#
_cell.length_a   1.000
_cell.length_b   1.000
_cell.length_c   1.000
_cell.angle_alpha   90.00
_cell.angle_beta   90.00
_cell.angle_gamma   90.00
#
_symmetry.space_group_name_H-M   'P 1'
#
loop_
_entity.id
_entity.type
_entity.pdbx_description
1 polymer ?
#
loop_
_entity_poly.entity_id
_entity_poly.type
_entity_poly.pdbx_seq_one_letter_code
_entity_poly.pdbx_strand_id
1 'polypeptide(L)'
;MDEYEYLGKLRDAYINSKTPVTLHGDSEVVINGKSYKQSIWQDTGQLVVFQVSKQGFLSSNYFCLGLNFSSNGKPKMLSNEQLWEMGIP
;
A
#
# COMPACT_ATOMS: atom_id res chain seq x y z
N MET A 1 -10.82 11.43 -5.51
CA MET A 1 -9.60 10.71 -5.13
C MET A 1 -9.92 9.24 -5.13
N ASP A 2 -9.43 8.50 -6.10
CA ASP A 2 -9.62 7.05 -6.14
C ASP A 2 -8.64 6.31 -5.22
N GLU A 3 -8.76 4.99 -5.18
CA GLU A 3 -7.97 4.09 -4.34
C GLU A 3 -6.47 4.22 -4.63
N TYR A 4 -6.08 4.32 -5.90
CA TYR A 4 -4.67 4.42 -6.30
C TYR A 4 -4.08 5.80 -6.02
N GLU A 5 -4.86 6.87 -6.21
CA GLU A 5 -4.44 8.23 -5.85
C GLU A 5 -4.23 8.35 -4.32
N TYR A 6 -5.10 7.71 -3.53
CA TYR A 6 -4.96 7.63 -2.08
C TYR A 6 -3.69 6.86 -1.67
N LEU A 7 -3.50 5.65 -2.21
CA LEU A 7 -2.32 4.83 -1.94
C LEU A 7 -1.03 5.52 -2.38
N GLY A 8 -1.05 6.28 -3.48
CA GLY A 8 0.08 7.10 -3.93
C GLY A 8 0.49 8.14 -2.89
N LYS A 9 -0.46 8.88 -2.33
CA LYS A 9 -0.18 9.87 -1.27
C LYS A 9 0.36 9.21 0.00
N LEU A 10 -0.18 8.07 0.37
CA LEU A 10 0.27 7.29 1.53
C LEU A 10 1.72 6.80 1.35
N ARG A 11 2.03 6.31 0.15
CA ARG A 11 3.37 5.89 -0.26
C ARG A 11 4.37 7.05 -0.25
N ASP A 12 3.98 8.19 -0.80
CA ASP A 12 4.82 9.38 -0.84
C ASP A 12 5.07 9.93 0.57
N ALA A 13 4.06 9.91 1.44
CA ALA A 13 4.21 10.26 2.85
C ALA A 13 5.20 9.32 3.56
N TYR A 14 5.15 8.01 3.28
CA TYR A 14 6.10 7.03 3.82
C TYR A 14 7.54 7.34 3.43
N ILE A 15 7.80 7.60 2.14
CA ILE A 15 9.15 7.95 1.63
C ILE A 15 9.71 9.21 2.29
N ASN A 16 8.84 10.21 2.49
CA ASN A 16 9.24 11.50 3.05
C ASN A 16 9.30 11.52 4.59
N SER A 17 8.83 10.48 5.27
CA SER A 17 8.86 10.41 6.72
C SER A 17 10.26 10.03 7.24
N LYS A 18 10.71 10.68 8.32
CA LYS A 18 11.96 10.33 9.00
C LYS A 18 11.81 9.13 9.95
N THR A 19 10.59 8.67 10.19
CA THR A 19 10.23 7.60 11.14
C THR A 19 9.11 6.73 10.57
N PRO A 20 9.43 5.67 9.80
CA PRO A 20 8.44 4.83 9.13
C PRO A 20 7.57 3.98 10.09
N VAL A 21 7.98 3.86 11.35
CA VAL A 21 7.38 2.96 12.35
C VAL A 21 5.89 3.25 12.63
N THR A 22 5.45 4.51 12.47
CA THR A 22 4.08 4.94 12.81
C THR A 22 3.03 4.63 11.73
N LEU A 23 3.43 4.08 10.58
CA LEU A 23 2.53 3.76 9.47
C LEU A 23 2.17 2.27 9.40
N HIS A 24 2.79 1.43 10.23
CA HIS A 24 2.47 0.01 10.26
C HIS A 24 1.21 -0.22 11.09
N GLY A 25 0.13 -0.62 10.43
CA GLY A 25 -1.11 -0.97 11.11
C GLY A 25 -2.30 -1.01 10.17
N ASP A 26 -3.28 -1.81 10.55
CA ASP A 26 -4.59 -1.80 9.92
C ASP A 26 -5.37 -0.59 10.43
N SER A 27 -5.98 0.17 9.52
CA SER A 27 -6.87 1.28 9.84
C SER A 27 -8.08 1.31 8.91
N GLU A 28 -9.11 2.06 9.29
CA GLU A 28 -10.26 2.28 8.42
C GLU A 28 -10.15 3.66 7.78
N VAL A 29 -10.36 3.75 6.46
CA VAL A 29 -10.30 4.99 5.70
C VAL A 29 -11.51 5.13 4.77
N VAL A 30 -11.97 6.36 4.59
CA VAL A 30 -13.01 6.70 3.63
C VAL A 30 -12.42 7.26 2.34
N ILE A 31 -12.65 6.59 1.22
CA ILE A 31 -12.21 7.00 -0.13
C ILE A 31 -13.46 7.14 -1.00
N ASN A 32 -13.68 8.33 -1.58
CA ASN A 32 -14.89 8.65 -2.36
C ASN A 32 -16.21 8.23 -1.67
N GLY A 33 -16.31 8.46 -0.35
CA GLY A 33 -17.51 8.14 0.44
C GLY A 33 -17.72 6.64 0.75
N LYS A 34 -16.77 5.77 0.41
CA LYS A 34 -16.80 4.33 0.71
C LYS A 34 -15.74 4.01 1.76
N SER A 35 -16.09 3.13 2.72
CA SER A 35 -15.13 2.65 3.72
C SER A 35 -14.24 1.53 3.16
N TYR A 36 -12.95 1.60 3.50
CA TYR A 36 -11.92 0.62 3.17
C TYR A 36 -11.11 0.29 4.42
N LYS A 37 -10.64 -0.95 4.51
CA LYS A 37 -9.55 -1.31 5.42
C LYS A 37 -8.23 -1.00 4.73
N GLN A 38 -7.48 -0.05 5.28
CA GLN A 38 -6.10 0.20 4.93
C GLN A 38 -5.19 -0.74 5.71
N SER A 39 -4.16 -1.27 5.04
CA SER A 39 -3.08 -2.02 5.67
C SER A 39 -1.74 -1.58 5.06
N ILE A 40 -0.72 -1.42 5.89
CA ILE A 40 0.66 -1.27 5.44
C ILE A 40 1.50 -2.36 6.09
N TRP A 41 2.12 -3.20 5.25
CA TRP A 41 2.98 -4.28 5.72
C TRP A 41 4.32 -4.27 4.99
N GLN A 42 5.32 -4.85 5.62
CA GLN A 42 6.68 -4.94 5.09
C GLN A 42 7.12 -6.39 5.09
N ASP A 43 7.62 -6.86 3.95
CA ASP A 43 8.20 -8.19 3.82
C ASP A 43 9.72 -8.09 3.64
N THR A 44 10.43 -9.00 4.33
CA THR A 44 11.89 -9.18 4.34
C THR A 44 12.76 -7.92 4.48
N GLY A 45 12.18 -6.80 4.90
CA GLY A 45 12.86 -5.50 5.02
C GLY A 45 13.01 -4.72 3.71
N GLN A 46 12.82 -5.37 2.55
CA GLN A 46 13.05 -4.77 1.24
C GLN A 46 11.78 -4.32 0.54
N LEU A 47 10.63 -4.89 0.88
CA LEU A 47 9.36 -4.56 0.23
C LEU A 47 8.38 -3.98 1.24
N VAL A 48 7.81 -2.82 0.94
CA VAL A 48 6.68 -2.24 1.66
C VAL A 48 5.48 -2.20 0.74
N VAL A 49 4.34 -2.71 1.21
CA VAL A 49 3.08 -2.73 0.47
C VAL A 49 2.05 -1.90 1.18
N PHE A 50 1.38 -1.05 0.40
CA PHE A 50 0.27 -0.20 0.80
C PHE A 50 -0.98 -0.78 0.16
N GLN A 51 -1.92 -1.18 1.00
CA GLN A 51 -3.14 -1.85 0.56
C GLN A 51 -4.35 -1.10 1.08
N VAL A 52 -5.37 -0.94 0.24
CA VAL A 52 -6.73 -0.74 0.70
C VAL A 52 -7.60 -1.87 0.19
N SER A 53 -8.45 -2.39 1.07
CA SER A 53 -9.36 -3.47 0.74
C SER A 53 -10.78 -3.12 1.12
N LYS A 54 -11.72 -3.54 0.29
CA LYS A 54 -13.14 -3.42 0.56
C LYS A 54 -13.73 -4.81 0.67
N GLN A 55 -14.13 -5.19 1.89
CA GLN A 55 -14.92 -6.40 2.10
C GLN A 55 -16.33 -6.19 1.53
N GLY A 56 -16.63 -6.84 0.41
CA GLY A 56 -17.99 -7.02 -0.06
C GLY A 56 -18.60 -8.31 0.47
N PHE A 57 -19.91 -8.46 0.30
CA PHE A 57 -20.65 -9.66 0.71
C PHE A 57 -20.25 -10.91 -0.10
N LEU A 58 -19.76 -10.75 -1.34
CA LEU A 58 -19.42 -11.85 -2.26
C LEU A 58 -17.97 -11.78 -2.81
N SER A 59 -17.32 -10.63 -2.73
CA SER A 59 -15.94 -10.47 -3.18
C SER A 59 -15.24 -9.41 -2.34
N SER A 60 -13.95 -9.62 -2.07
CA SER A 60 -13.08 -8.59 -1.55
C SER A 60 -12.33 -7.96 -2.72
N ASN A 61 -12.35 -6.63 -2.82
CA ASN A 61 -11.52 -5.92 -3.77
C ASN A 61 -10.27 -5.45 -3.05
N TYR A 62 -9.12 -5.75 -3.61
CA TYR A 62 -7.81 -5.35 -3.11
C TYR A 62 -7.18 -4.39 -4.10
N PHE A 63 -6.59 -3.32 -3.57
CA PHE A 63 -5.84 -2.34 -4.34
C PHE A 63 -4.50 -2.18 -3.65
N CYS A 64 -3.41 -2.43 -4.38
CA CYS A 64 -2.08 -2.47 -3.81
C CYS A 64 -1.11 -1.56 -4.59
N LEU A 65 -0.26 -0.85 -3.87
CA LEU A 65 0.95 -0.20 -4.38
C LEU A 65 2.13 -0.57 -3.50
N GLY A 66 3.33 -0.56 -4.06
CA GLY A 66 4.52 -1.01 -3.33
C GLY A 66 5.73 -0.09 -3.45
N LEU A 67 6.68 -0.31 -2.56
CA LEU A 67 8.03 0.24 -2.59
C LEU A 67 9.04 -0.88 -2.38
N ASN A 68 9.97 -1.02 -3.32
CA ASN A 68 11.09 -1.94 -3.19
C ASN A 68 12.38 -1.16 -2.92
N PHE A 69 12.95 -1.36 -1.74
CA PHE A 69 14.22 -0.84 -1.26
C PHE A 69 15.34 -1.82 -1.62
N SER A 70 15.57 -2.02 -2.92
CA SER A 70 16.76 -2.72 -3.40
C SER A 70 18.05 -2.00 -2.93
N SER A 71 19.17 -2.71 -2.88
CA SER A 71 20.47 -2.31 -2.31
C SER A 71 21.05 -0.97 -2.78
N ASN A 72 20.44 -0.33 -3.77
CA ASN A 72 20.88 0.89 -4.44
C ASN A 72 20.43 2.17 -3.70
N GLY A 73 19.74 2.03 -2.56
CA GLY A 73 19.36 3.13 -1.67
C GLY A 73 18.21 4.03 -2.15
N LYS A 74 17.70 3.82 -3.38
CA LYS A 74 16.50 4.50 -3.89
C LYS A 74 15.32 3.53 -3.96
N PRO A 75 14.18 3.85 -3.34
CA PRO A 75 13.00 3.00 -3.44
C PRO A 75 12.44 2.99 -4.86
N LYS A 76 12.21 1.79 -5.41
CA LYS A 76 11.49 1.58 -6.66
C LYS A 76 10.00 1.51 -6.37
N MET A 77 9.21 2.36 -7.00
CA MET A 77 7.75 2.30 -6.94
C MET A 77 7.24 1.08 -7.71
N LEU A 78 6.32 0.34 -7.11
CA LEU A 78 5.65 -0.82 -7.71
C LEU A 78 4.16 -0.54 -7.90
N SER A 79 3.62 -0.91 -9.07
CA SER A 79 2.18 -0.92 -9.34
C SER A 79 1.51 -2.19 -8.81
N ASN A 80 0.18 -2.23 -8.87
CA ASN A 80 -0.61 -3.40 -8.50
C ASN A 80 -0.25 -4.63 -9.34
N GLU A 81 -0.07 -4.46 -10.65
CA GLU A 81 0.29 -5.54 -11.58
C GLU A 81 1.67 -6.11 -11.26
N GLN A 82 2.63 -5.24 -10.93
CA GLN A 82 3.98 -5.68 -10.57
C GLN A 82 4.00 -6.44 -9.24
N LEU A 83 3.15 -6.05 -8.28
CA LEU A 83 2.97 -6.80 -7.04
C LEU A 83 2.30 -8.16 -7.30
N TRP A 84 1.31 -8.20 -8.21
CA TRP A 84 0.65 -9.45 -8.60
C TRP A 84 1.62 -10.43 -9.25
N GLU A 85 2.51 -9.96 -10.12
CA GLU A 85 3.61 -10.76 -10.70
C GLU A 85 4.55 -11.35 -9.64
N MET A 86 4.64 -10.71 -8.47
CA MET A 86 5.40 -11.17 -7.31
C MET A 86 4.59 -12.09 -6.37
N GLY A 87 3.32 -12.39 -6.70
CA GLY A 87 2.43 -13.21 -5.88
C GLY A 87 1.72 -12.46 -4.75
N ILE A 88 1.70 -11.12 -4.80
CA ILE A 88 1.04 -10.26 -3.82
C ILE A 88 -0.29 -9.79 -4.41
N PRO A 89 -1.44 -10.31 -3.90
CA PRO A 89 -2.76 -10.00 -4.42
C PRO A 89 -3.27 -8.60 -4.04
#